data_AF-A0A836WJL8-F1
#
_entry.id   AF-A0A836WJL8-F1
#
_cell.length_a   1.000
_cell.length_b   1.000
_cell.length_c   1.000
_cell.angle_alpha   90.00
_cell.angle_beta   90.00
_cell.angle_gamma   90.00
#
_symmetry.space_group_name_H-M   'P 1'
#
loop_
_entity.id
_entity.type
_entity.pdbx_description
1 polymer ?
#
loop_
_entity_poly.entity_id
_entity_poly.type
_entity_poly.pdbx_seq_one_letter_code
_entity_poly.pdbx_strand_id
1 'polypeptide(L)'
;MGSPYTNSSAWRVRYLLPRPSRSGYPPRTRFRVLKVKVGAGGEEEVLSAVREVWDGPVRVDANGAWSPEEAISKIKTLEKFDIELVEQPVPPGDPDTLAAVRDHASVPVFAD
;
A
#
# COMPACT_ATOMS: atom_id res chain seq x y z
N MET A 1 -19.33 1.96 32.84
CA MET A 1 -18.09 2.68 32.46
C MET A 1 -17.77 2.30 31.03
N GLY A 2 -17.81 3.27 30.12
CA GLY A 2 -17.65 3.06 28.68
C GLY A 2 -16.18 2.86 28.29
N SER A 3 -15.94 1.96 27.34
CA SER A 3 -14.64 1.71 26.71
C SER A 3 -14.30 2.85 25.73
N PRO A 4 -13.07 3.38 25.71
CA PRO A 4 -12.71 4.62 25.02
C PRO A 4 -12.41 4.47 23.52
N TYR A 5 -12.88 3.43 22.84
CA TYR A 5 -12.55 3.19 21.44
C TYR A 5 -13.76 3.37 20.52
N THR A 6 -14.08 4.63 20.22
CA THR A 6 -14.97 5.01 19.12
C THR A 6 -14.28 6.02 18.20
N ASN A 7 -14.35 5.75 16.88
CA ASN A 7 -13.97 6.61 15.72
C ASN A 7 -12.46 6.85 15.48
N SER A 8 -11.87 6.84 14.28
CA SER A 8 -12.35 6.93 12.89
C SER A 8 -11.27 6.42 11.90
N SER A 9 -11.68 6.05 10.67
CA SER A 9 -10.88 5.70 9.47
C SER A 9 -9.81 4.61 9.63
N ALA A 10 -10.24 3.36 9.53
CA ALA A 10 -9.38 2.17 9.62
C ALA A 10 -8.48 1.98 8.38
N TRP A 11 -7.20 2.32 8.52
CA TRP A 11 -6.10 1.80 7.70
C TRP A 11 -6.13 0.27 7.72
N ARG A 12 -6.38 -0.36 6.56
CA ARG A 12 -6.53 -1.82 6.47
C ARG A 12 -5.33 -2.44 5.78
N VAL A 13 -4.31 -2.84 6.55
CA VAL A 13 -3.22 -3.70 6.06
C VAL A 13 -3.80 -5.09 5.77
N ARG A 14 -3.96 -5.45 4.49
CA ARG A 14 -4.37 -6.81 4.11
C ARG A 14 -3.14 -7.68 3.91
N TYR A 15 -2.98 -8.69 4.76
CA TYR A 15 -2.04 -9.78 4.53
C TYR A 15 -2.56 -10.68 3.40
N LEU A 16 -1.71 -10.98 2.40
CA LEU A 16 -1.92 -12.16 1.54
C LEU A 16 -1.66 -13.40 2.39
N LEU A 17 -2.72 -13.96 2.98
CA LEU A 17 -2.63 -15.12 3.87
C LEU A 17 -2.59 -16.43 3.06
N PRO A 18 -1.66 -17.37 3.33
CA PRO A 18 -1.91 -18.77 3.02
C PRO A 18 -3.09 -19.29 3.86
N ARG A 19 -3.82 -20.30 3.37
CA ARG A 19 -5.04 -20.85 4.01
C ARG A 19 -4.85 -21.07 5.53
N PRO A 20 -5.81 -20.65 6.38
CA PRO A 20 -5.63 -20.71 7.82
C PRO A 20 -5.59 -22.17 8.30
N SER A 21 -4.60 -22.51 9.14
CA SER A 21 -4.71 -23.65 10.04
C SER A 21 -5.50 -23.25 11.29
N ARG A 22 -6.09 -24.24 11.97
CA ARG A 22 -7.13 -24.13 13.02
C ARG A 22 -6.77 -23.32 14.29
N SER A 23 -5.65 -22.62 14.35
CA SER A 23 -5.15 -21.91 15.54
C SER A 23 -4.83 -20.46 15.17
N GLY A 24 -5.48 -19.51 15.87
CA GLY A 24 -5.50 -18.09 15.54
C GLY A 24 -4.12 -17.45 15.36
N TYR A 25 -4.06 -16.55 14.37
CA TYR A 25 -2.94 -15.72 13.92
C TYR A 25 -1.60 -16.44 13.66
N PRO A 26 -1.12 -16.49 12.40
CA PRO A 26 0.17 -17.07 12.12
C PRO A 26 1.29 -16.25 12.78
N PRO A 27 2.40 -16.88 13.20
CA PRO A 27 3.56 -16.17 13.71
C PRO A 27 4.05 -15.15 12.67
N ARG A 28 4.52 -13.98 13.14
CA ARG A 28 5.00 -12.84 12.30
C ARG A 28 6.04 -13.25 11.24
N THR A 29 6.66 -14.42 11.39
CA THR A 29 7.78 -14.94 10.60
C THR A 29 7.40 -15.68 9.31
N ARG A 30 6.10 -15.76 8.93
CA ARG A 30 5.68 -16.45 7.69
C ARG A 30 5.36 -15.56 6.50
N PHE A 31 5.25 -14.25 6.69
CA PHE A 31 4.99 -13.32 5.59
C PHE A 31 6.31 -12.94 4.91
N ARG A 32 6.33 -12.98 3.57
CA ARG A 32 7.52 -12.60 2.78
C ARG A 32 7.47 -11.16 2.27
N VAL A 33 6.29 -10.56 2.25
CA VAL A 33 6.03 -9.20 1.77
C VAL A 33 4.80 -8.64 2.47
N LEU A 34 4.82 -7.34 2.76
CA LEU A 34 3.63 -6.63 3.22
C LEU A 34 3.02 -5.81 2.08
N LYS A 35 1.70 -5.89 1.96
CA LYS A 35 0.92 -5.02 1.07
C LYS A 35 0.21 -3.97 1.91
N VAL A 36 0.49 -2.70 1.64
CA VAL A 36 -0.04 -1.54 2.37
C VAL A 36 -1.02 -0.80 1.46
N LYS A 37 -2.23 -0.55 1.97
CA LYS A 37 -3.23 0.24 1.26
C LYS A 37 -2.93 1.73 1.47
N VAL A 38 -2.89 2.48 0.38
CA VAL A 38 -2.66 3.94 0.36
C VAL A 38 -3.79 4.64 -0.41
N GLY A 39 -3.74 5.96 -0.56
CA GLY A 39 -4.75 6.71 -1.31
C GLY A 39 -5.80 7.43 -0.47
N ALA A 40 -5.77 7.28 0.86
CA ALA A 40 -6.66 8.00 1.78
C ALA A 40 -6.01 9.23 2.45
N GLY A 41 -4.74 9.54 2.13
CA GLY A 41 -3.95 10.62 2.73
C GLY A 41 -3.31 10.21 4.06
N GLY A 42 -2.03 10.51 4.24
CA GLY A 42 -1.24 10.06 5.41
C GLY A 42 -0.42 8.79 5.14
N GLU A 43 -0.28 8.40 3.87
CA GLU A 43 0.51 7.24 3.45
C GLU A 43 1.99 7.30 3.89
N GLU A 44 2.57 8.49 4.07
CA GLU A 44 3.95 8.63 4.56
C GLU A 44 4.08 8.21 6.03
N GLU A 45 3.14 8.65 6.87
CA GLU A 45 3.07 8.29 8.28
C GLU A 45 2.83 6.78 8.45
N VAL A 46 1.94 6.22 7.62
CA VAL A 46 1.67 4.78 7.60
C VAL A 46 2.92 4.00 7.19
N LEU A 47 3.61 4.41 6.13
CA LEU A 47 4.81 3.70 5.67
C LEU A 47 5.99 3.87 6.63
N SER A 48 6.12 5.03 7.27
CA SER A 48 7.09 5.24 8.35
C SER A 48 6.84 4.24 9.49
N ALA A 49 5.59 4.15 9.98
CA ALA A 49 5.24 3.22 11.05
C ALA A 49 5.41 1.75 10.64
N VAL A 50 5.16 1.41 9.37
CA VAL A 50 5.46 0.06 8.84
C VAL A 50 6.96 -0.22 8.89
N ARG A 51 7.79 0.74 8.48
CA ARG A 51 9.26 0.60 8.46
C ARG A 51 9.88 0.52 9.85
N GLU A 52 9.23 1.02 10.89
CA GLU A 52 9.67 0.82 12.28
C GLU A 52 9.59 -0.64 12.75
N VAL A 53 8.75 -1.47 12.10
CA VAL A 53 8.45 -2.83 12.56
C VAL A 53 8.69 -3.91 11.50
N TRP A 54 9.12 -3.52 10.30
CA TRP A 54 9.29 -4.39 9.14
C TRP A 54 10.40 -3.91 8.20
N ASP A 55 11.48 -4.69 8.16
CA ASP A 55 12.62 -4.46 7.26
C ASP A 55 12.48 -5.18 5.92
N GLY A 56 11.45 -6.01 5.75
CA GLY A 56 11.27 -6.80 4.53
C GLY A 56 10.62 -6.01 3.38
N PRO A 57 10.27 -6.70 2.28
CA PRO A 57 9.60 -6.10 1.14
C PRO A 57 8.26 -5.45 1.48
N VAL A 58 8.01 -4.27 0.92
CA VAL A 58 6.73 -3.54 1.03
C VAL A 58 6.22 -3.22 -0.37
N ARG A 59 4.93 -3.45 -0.60
CA ARG A 59 4.22 -3.09 -1.83
C ARG A 59 3.05 -2.21 -1.45
N VAL A 60 2.74 -1.22 -2.27
CA VAL A 60 1.62 -0.32 -2.01
C VAL A 60 0.52 -0.51 -3.04
N ASP A 61 -0.72 -0.24 -2.64
CA ASP A 61 -1.89 -0.33 -3.50
C ASP A 61 -2.81 0.85 -3.21
N ALA A 62 -3.01 1.69 -4.22
CA ALA A 62 -3.78 2.92 -4.12
C ALA A 62 -5.25 2.74 -4.53
N ASN A 63 -5.64 1.58 -5.07
CA ASN A 63 -6.99 1.29 -5.58
C ASN A 63 -7.62 2.40 -6.45
N GLY A 64 -6.80 3.01 -7.30
CA GLY A 64 -7.19 4.07 -8.22
C GLY A 64 -7.55 5.38 -7.53
N ALA A 65 -6.98 5.64 -6.35
CA ALA A 65 -7.31 6.82 -5.57
C ALA A 65 -6.69 8.13 -6.09
N TRP A 66 -5.72 8.08 -7.01
CA TRP A 66 -4.98 9.27 -7.44
C TRP A 66 -5.30 9.67 -8.87
N SER A 67 -5.23 10.97 -9.15
CA SER A 67 -5.05 11.46 -10.52
C SER A 67 -3.69 11.00 -11.08
N PRO A 68 -3.46 11.05 -12.40
CA PRO A 68 -2.16 10.68 -12.98
C PRO A 68 -1.00 11.53 -12.45
N GLU A 69 -1.21 12.84 -12.31
CA GLU A 69 -0.20 13.78 -11.81
C GLU A 69 0.05 13.55 -10.31
N GLU A 70 -1.02 13.32 -9.54
CA GLU A 70 -0.93 12.96 -8.14
C GLU A 70 -0.18 11.64 -7.96
N ALA A 71 -0.47 10.63 -8.79
CA ALA A 71 0.21 9.34 -8.76
C ALA A 71 1.72 9.50 -8.94
N ILE A 72 2.16 10.23 -9.96
CA ILE A 72 3.59 10.46 -10.21
C ILE A 72 4.24 11.15 -9.00
N SER A 73 3.60 12.19 -8.45
CA SER A 73 4.11 12.92 -7.29
C SER A 73 4.16 12.07 -6.02
N LYS A 74 3.11 11.28 -5.77
CA LYS A 74 3.01 10.37 -4.62
C LYS A 74 4.03 9.25 -4.72
N ILE A 75 4.14 8.59 -5.87
CA ILE A 75 5.13 7.52 -6.09
C ILE A 75 6.55 8.03 -5.78
N LYS A 76 6.92 9.19 -6.32
CA LYS A 76 8.21 9.82 -6.04
C LYS A 76 8.44 10.09 -4.55
N THR A 77 7.40 10.51 -3.84
CA THR A 77 7.48 10.75 -2.39
C THR A 77 7.62 9.45 -1.59
N LEU A 78 6.95 8.38 -2.03
CA LEU A 78 6.93 7.10 -1.33
C LEU A 78 8.19 6.24 -1.56
N GLU A 79 8.99 6.55 -2.57
CA GLU A 79 10.27 5.87 -2.86
C GLU A 79 11.23 5.83 -1.67
N LYS A 80 11.24 6.87 -0.83
CA LYS A 80 12.10 6.92 0.36
C LYS A 80 11.81 5.80 1.38
N PHE A 81 10.66 5.13 1.25
CA PHE A 81 10.29 3.98 2.06
C PHE A 81 10.62 2.64 1.40
N ASP A 82 11.42 2.61 0.32
CA ASP A 82 11.91 1.39 -0.32
C ASP A 82 10.79 0.43 -0.74
N ILE A 83 9.75 0.96 -1.39
CA ILE A 83 8.62 0.16 -1.88
C ILE A 83 9.01 -0.60 -3.15
N GLU A 84 8.63 -1.87 -3.28
CA GLU A 84 8.96 -2.71 -4.44
C GLU A 84 8.08 -2.41 -5.66
N LEU A 85 6.83 -2.01 -5.46
CA LEU A 85 5.88 -1.69 -6.53
C LEU A 85 4.68 -0.88 -6.01
N VAL A 86 4.01 -0.24 -6.95
CA VAL A 86 2.74 0.46 -6.76
C VAL A 86 1.67 -0.20 -7.62
N GLU A 87 0.59 -0.65 -6.98
CA GLU A 87 -0.55 -1.28 -7.62
C GLU A 87 -1.71 -0.29 -7.74
N GLN A 88 -2.34 -0.29 -8.92
CA GLN A 88 -3.50 0.52 -9.29
C GLN A 88 -3.40 1.97 -8.79
N PRO A 89 -2.42 2.78 -9.23
CA PRO A 89 -2.29 4.17 -8.78
C PRO A 89 -3.48 5.04 -9.20
N VAL A 90 -4.02 4.80 -10.41
CA VAL A 90 -5.06 5.61 -11.08
C VAL A 90 -6.34 4.79 -11.29
N PRO A 91 -7.51 5.44 -11.46
CA PRO A 91 -8.76 4.75 -11.74
C PRO A 91 -8.66 3.78 -12.93
N PRO A 92 -9.35 2.63 -12.88
CA PRO A 92 -9.38 1.71 -14.02
C PRO A 92 -10.15 2.33 -15.20
N GLY A 93 -9.81 1.91 -16.42
CA GLY A 93 -10.57 2.25 -17.62
C GLY A 93 -9.75 2.87 -18.75
N ASP A 94 -8.55 3.36 -18.46
CA ASP A 94 -7.65 3.92 -19.47
C ASP A 94 -6.21 3.39 -19.32
N PRO A 95 -5.79 2.44 -20.18
CA PRO A 95 -4.43 1.92 -20.20
C PRO A 95 -3.37 2.98 -20.52
N ASP A 96 -3.69 4.00 -21.33
CA ASP A 96 -2.74 5.04 -21.72
C ASP A 96 -2.43 5.94 -20.53
N THR A 97 -3.44 6.24 -19.70
CA THR A 97 -3.24 6.94 -18.43
C THR A 97 -2.31 6.16 -17.49
N LEU A 98 -2.50 4.84 -17.36
CA LEU A 98 -1.61 4.01 -16.54
C LEU A 98 -0.18 3.95 -17.12
N ALA A 99 -0.06 3.87 -18.44
CA ALA A 99 1.22 3.88 -19.13
C ALA A 99 1.98 5.19 -18.88
N ALA A 100 1.29 6.34 -18.93
CA ALA A 100 1.88 7.64 -18.64
C ALA A 100 2.45 7.72 -17.20
N VAL A 101 1.73 7.16 -16.22
CA VAL A 101 2.24 7.07 -14.83
C VAL A 101 3.45 6.16 -14.75
N ARG A 102 3.39 4.98 -15.38
CA ARG A 102 4.49 4.01 -15.39
C ARG A 102 5.77 4.59 -15.98
N ASP A 103 5.66 5.35 -17.07
CA ASP A 103 6.80 5.91 -17.79
C ASP A 103 7.53 7.01 -16.99
N HIS A 104 6.89 7.56 -15.95
CA HIS A 104 7.46 8.57 -15.05
C HIS A 104 7.74 8.04 -13.63
N ALA A 105 7.38 6.80 -13.33
CA ALA A 105 7.57 6.20 -12.02
C ALA A 105 8.96 5.56 -11.90
N SER A 106 9.64 5.75 -10.76
CA SER A 106 10.92 5.07 -10.49
C SER A 106 10.76 3.64 -9.97
N VAL A 107 9.54 3.26 -9.61
CA VAL A 107 9.19 1.91 -9.15
C VAL A 107 8.20 1.26 -10.12
N PRO A 108 8.19 -0.08 -10.24
CA PRO A 108 7.23 -0.78 -11.06
C PRO A 108 5.78 -0.41 -10.73
N VAL A 109 5.00 -0.10 -11.76
CA VAL A 109 3.56 0.22 -11.68
C VAL A 109 2.75 -0.93 -12.27
N PHE A 110 1.78 -1.42 -11.51
CA PHE A 110 0.96 -2.58 -11.86
C PHE A 110 -0.52 -2.17 -11.95
N ALA A 111 -1.24 -2.74 -12.91
CA ALA A 111 -2.71 -2.74 -12.90
C ALA A 111 -3.23 -3.80 -11.90
N ASP A 112 -4.47 -3.64 -11.44
CA ASP A 112 -5.28 -4.63 -10.68
C ASP A 112 -6.56 -4.93 -11.45
#